data_AF-A0A1Y1XBJ1-F1
#
_entry.id   AF-A0A1Y1XBJ1-F1
#
_cell.length_a   1.000
_cell.length_b   1.000
_cell.length_c   1.000
_cell.angle_alpha   90.00
_cell.angle_beta   90.00
_cell.angle_gamma   90.00
#
_symmetry.space_group_name_H-M   'P 1'
#
loop_
_entity.id
_entity.type
_entity.pdbx_description
1 polymer ?
#
loop_
_entity_poly.entity_id
_entity_poly.type
_entity_poly.pdbx_seq_one_letter_code
_entity_poly.pdbx_strand_id
1 'polypeptide(L)'
;MDNKVWFEAAKSGDLTKIKEMIQKGININVKDEEKNTSLIIAAREGQLEIVKFLIGVNYKEVFDLILEWNRTNHNLSEQYIKQWENCWKSVNINEVNKNGETALILATKGQFCEIVKVLINAGADVNAVTNYTYHVNYTEGGNSALIIAVKNGNVNLSRWLIEAKADVNVMDNYGDTPLIIAAKYRYLNIVKLLIDAGAESSLMNRYGQTIWSFAEKKDNKGILSLLERARDKNK
;
A
#
# COMPACT_ATOMS: atom_id res chain seq x y z
N MET A 1 -20.54 14.46 17.59
CA MET A 1 -20.33 14.17 16.16
C MET A 1 -20.12 12.67 16.02
N ASP A 2 -20.83 12.00 15.10
CA ASP A 2 -20.85 10.54 15.06
C ASP A 2 -19.70 9.97 14.21
N ASN A 3 -18.69 9.39 14.86
CA ASN A 3 -17.57 8.74 14.19
C ASN A 3 -18.01 7.55 13.32
N LYS A 4 -19.14 6.91 13.64
CA LYS A 4 -19.66 5.80 12.84
C LYS A 4 -20.07 6.26 11.45
N VAL A 5 -20.74 7.41 11.35
CA VAL A 5 -21.13 8.03 10.07
C VAL A 5 -19.88 8.42 9.25
N TRP A 6 -18.82 8.89 9.92
CA TRP A 6 -17.55 9.23 9.28
C TRP A 6 -16.89 8.02 8.61
N PHE A 7 -16.81 6.90 9.32
CA PHE A 7 -16.24 5.67 8.78
C PHE A 7 -17.13 5.04 7.71
N GLU A 8 -18.46 5.10 7.86
CA GLU A 8 -19.39 4.61 6.84
C GLU A 8 -19.31 5.43 5.54
N ALA A 9 -19.14 6.74 5.64
CA ALA A 9 -18.89 7.59 4.47
C ALA A 9 -17.58 7.23 3.77
N ALA A 10 -16.50 7.01 4.54
CA ALA A 10 -15.21 6.57 4.02
C ALA A 10 -15.29 5.21 3.33
N LYS A 11 -16.10 4.30 3.87
CA LYS A 11 -16.31 2.94 3.35
C LYS A 11 -17.15 2.94 2.06
N SER A 12 -18.26 3.68 2.06
CA SER A 12 -19.24 3.70 0.97
C SER A 12 -18.86 4.60 -0.21
N GLY A 13 -17.85 5.47 -0.05
CA GLY A 13 -17.43 6.39 -1.11
C GLY A 13 -18.16 7.74 -1.09
N ASP A 14 -18.87 8.06 0.00
CA ASP A 14 -19.61 9.32 0.14
C ASP A 14 -18.69 10.52 0.44
N LEU A 15 -18.04 11.02 -0.61
CA LEU A 15 -17.14 12.17 -0.54
C LEU A 15 -17.86 13.45 -0.06
N THR A 16 -19.13 13.62 -0.41
CA THR A 16 -19.93 14.76 0.05
C THR A 16 -20.05 14.74 1.57
N LYS A 17 -20.35 13.57 2.14
CA LYS A 17 -20.44 13.41 3.59
C LYS A 17 -19.11 13.60 4.30
N ILE A 18 -18.02 13.09 3.72
CA ILE A 18 -16.66 13.35 4.23
C ILE A 18 -16.39 14.85 4.33
N LYS A 19 -16.68 15.60 3.25
CA LYS A 19 -16.51 17.06 3.24
C LYS A 19 -17.35 17.72 4.33
N GLU A 20 -18.65 17.47 4.39
CA GLU A 20 -19.56 18.01 5.42
C GLU A 20 -19.06 17.76 6.86
N MET A 21 -18.45 16.61 7.10
CA MET A 21 -17.97 16.25 8.44
C MET A 21 -16.67 16.98 8.80
N ILE A 22 -15.76 17.17 7.85
CA ILE A 22 -14.61 18.06 8.07
C ILE A 22 -15.08 19.49 8.34
N GLN A 23 -16.09 19.97 7.61
CA GLN A 23 -16.69 21.29 7.83
C GLN A 23 -17.23 21.47 9.26
N LYS A 24 -17.77 20.40 9.85
CA LYS A 24 -18.28 20.38 11.23
C LYS A 24 -17.19 20.15 12.28
N GLY A 25 -15.92 20.09 11.88
CA GLY A 25 -14.76 20.01 12.76
C GLY A 25 -14.41 18.60 13.24
N ILE A 26 -14.73 17.55 12.48
CA ILE A 26 -14.27 16.21 12.84
C ILE A 26 -12.75 16.12 12.80
N ASN A 27 -12.17 15.36 13.72
CA ASN A 27 -10.77 14.99 13.64
C ASN A 27 -10.57 13.94 12.55
N ILE A 28 -9.89 14.32 11.46
CA ILE A 28 -9.59 13.45 10.30
C ILE A 28 -8.81 12.18 10.69
N ASN A 29 -8.04 12.24 11.79
CA ASN A 29 -7.20 11.17 12.31
C ASN A 29 -7.91 10.29 13.35
N VAL A 30 -9.22 10.44 13.52
CA VAL A 30 -9.99 9.54 14.41
C VAL A 30 -9.87 8.09 13.95
N LYS A 31 -9.78 7.18 14.93
CA LYS A 31 -9.60 5.76 14.70
C LYS A 31 -10.83 4.98 15.14
N ASP A 32 -11.17 3.94 14.38
CA ASP A 32 -12.22 2.98 14.75
C ASP A 32 -11.70 1.97 15.80
N GLU A 33 -12.54 1.01 16.17
CA GLU A 33 -12.18 -0.04 17.14
C GLU A 33 -11.00 -0.89 16.69
N GLU A 34 -10.78 -1.04 15.38
CA GLU A 34 -9.67 -1.78 14.75
C GLU A 34 -8.43 -0.90 14.50
N LYS A 35 -8.43 0.32 15.04
CA LYS A 35 -7.41 1.36 14.84
C LYS A 35 -7.30 1.85 13.39
N ASN A 36 -8.29 1.59 12.53
CA ASN A 36 -8.30 2.14 11.18
C ASN A 36 -8.64 3.64 11.22
N THR A 37 -7.91 4.43 10.44
CA THR A 37 -8.33 5.78 10.05
C THR A 37 -9.24 5.71 8.84
N SER A 38 -9.93 6.81 8.49
CA SER A 38 -10.70 6.86 7.25
C SER A 38 -9.86 6.71 5.99
N LEU A 39 -8.57 7.06 6.03
CA LEU A 39 -7.65 6.80 4.93
C LEU A 39 -7.43 5.30 4.73
N ILE A 40 -7.21 4.57 5.83
CA ILE A 40 -7.06 3.10 5.83
C ILE A 40 -8.33 2.44 5.31
N ILE A 41 -9.51 2.86 5.78
CA ILE A 41 -10.80 2.33 5.31
C ILE A 41 -10.99 2.62 3.82
N ALA A 42 -10.84 3.87 3.38
CA ALA A 42 -11.02 4.23 1.98
C ALA A 42 -10.08 3.45 1.04
N ALA A 43 -8.81 3.25 1.45
CA ALA A 43 -7.85 2.45 0.70
C ALA A 43 -8.23 0.96 0.64
N ARG A 44 -8.74 0.39 1.73
CA ARG A 44 -9.22 -1.00 1.79
C ARG A 44 -10.43 -1.25 0.92
N GLU A 45 -11.32 -0.28 0.80
CA GLU A 45 -12.60 -0.40 0.09
C GLU A 45 -12.53 0.12 -1.35
N GLY A 46 -11.36 0.56 -1.81
CA GLY A 46 -11.16 0.99 -3.20
C GLY A 46 -11.68 2.40 -3.52
N GLN A 47 -11.88 3.23 -2.51
CA GLN A 47 -12.48 4.57 -2.65
C GLN A 47 -11.45 5.61 -3.08
N LEU A 48 -11.05 5.58 -4.35
CA LEU A 48 -9.98 6.42 -4.91
C LEU A 48 -10.16 7.92 -4.64
N GLU A 49 -11.36 8.44 -4.85
CA GLU A 49 -11.63 9.89 -4.69
C GLU A 49 -11.58 10.33 -3.22
N ILE A 50 -11.98 9.46 -2.30
CA ILE A 50 -11.81 9.71 -0.86
C ILE A 50 -10.32 9.64 -0.48
N VAL A 51 -9.56 8.67 -0.99
CA VAL A 51 -8.11 8.59 -0.73
C VAL A 51 -7.41 9.86 -1.19
N LYS A 52 -7.61 10.27 -2.45
CA LYS A 52 -7.02 11.51 -3.01
C LYS A 52 -7.39 12.72 -2.17
N PHE A 53 -8.67 12.83 -1.79
CA PHE A 53 -9.15 13.93 -0.98
C PHE A 53 -8.51 13.94 0.42
N LEU A 54 -8.46 12.80 1.12
CA LEU A 54 -7.93 12.74 2.49
C LEU A 54 -6.44 13.03 2.58
N ILE A 55 -5.64 12.65 1.58
CA ILE A 55 -4.20 12.95 1.55
C ILE A 55 -3.88 14.32 0.92
N GLY A 56 -4.91 15.04 0.46
CA GLY A 56 -4.73 16.35 -0.17
C GLY A 56 -3.97 16.29 -1.50
N VAL A 57 -4.08 15.20 -2.27
CA VAL A 57 -3.58 15.18 -3.64
C VAL A 57 -4.32 16.25 -4.44
N ASN A 58 -3.55 17.07 -5.15
CA ASN A 58 -4.01 18.27 -5.85
C ASN A 58 -4.67 19.29 -4.93
N TYR A 59 -4.27 19.35 -3.65
CA TYR A 59 -4.77 20.36 -2.73
C TYR A 59 -4.62 21.77 -3.32
N LYS A 60 -3.55 22.10 -4.05
CA LYS A 60 -3.44 23.40 -4.76
C LYS A 60 -4.57 23.67 -5.77
N GLU A 61 -4.90 22.72 -6.65
CA GLU A 61 -5.96 22.91 -7.65
C GLU A 61 -7.34 23.03 -6.96
N VAL A 62 -7.58 22.19 -5.95
CA VAL A 62 -8.83 22.24 -5.18
C VAL A 62 -8.89 23.49 -4.30
N PHE A 63 -7.76 23.95 -3.76
CA PHE A 63 -7.65 25.17 -2.95
C PHE A 63 -7.90 26.42 -3.77
N ASP A 64 -7.37 26.49 -4.99
CA ASP A 64 -7.63 27.61 -5.91
C ASP A 64 -9.12 27.66 -6.29
N LEU A 65 -9.74 26.51 -6.55
CA LEU A 65 -11.19 26.41 -6.76
C LEU A 65 -12.00 26.74 -5.50
N ILE A 66 -11.55 26.34 -4.30
CA ILE A 66 -12.18 26.71 -3.03
C ILE A 66 -12.07 28.22 -2.79
N LEU A 67 -10.92 28.83 -3.10
CA LEU A 67 -10.72 30.28 -3.01
C LEU A 67 -11.61 31.02 -4.00
N GLU A 68 -11.73 30.54 -5.24
CA GLU A 68 -12.57 31.14 -6.28
C GLU A 68 -14.06 31.00 -5.95
N TRP A 69 -14.49 29.82 -5.49
CA TRP A 69 -15.84 29.58 -4.98
C TRP A 69 -16.14 30.47 -3.76
N ASN A 70 -15.18 30.66 -2.86
CA ASN A 70 -15.33 31.51 -1.68
C ASN A 70 -15.40 33.01 -2.02
N ARG A 71 -14.60 33.47 -3.00
CA ARG A 71 -14.69 34.83 -3.56
C ARG A 71 -16.05 35.12 -4.17
N THR A 72 -16.66 34.12 -4.82
CA THR A 72 -17.95 34.26 -5.53
C THR A 72 -19.18 34.05 -4.63
N ASN A 73 -19.07 33.27 -3.55
CA ASN A 73 -20.20 32.92 -2.67
C ASN A 73 -20.13 33.53 -1.26
N HIS A 74 -19.16 34.41 -0.99
CA HIS A 74 -18.99 35.16 0.28
C HIS A 74 -19.34 34.34 1.53
N ASN A 75 -18.65 33.24 1.86
CA ASN A 75 -18.88 32.61 3.17
C ASN A 75 -17.89 31.55 3.72
N LEU A 76 -16.60 31.61 3.40
CA LEU A 76 -15.59 30.93 4.22
C LEU A 76 -14.56 31.97 4.69
N SER A 77 -14.41 32.16 6.00
CA SER A 77 -13.35 33.03 6.52
C SER A 77 -11.98 32.46 6.16
N GLU A 78 -10.95 33.30 6.03
CA GLU A 78 -9.56 32.86 5.83
C GLU A 78 -9.14 31.80 6.88
N GLN A 79 -9.70 31.90 8.08
CA GLN A 79 -9.56 30.94 9.18
C GLN A 79 -10.05 29.53 8.81
N TYR A 80 -11.15 29.42 8.05
CA TYR A 80 -11.72 28.15 7.63
C TYR A 80 -10.83 27.42 6.61
N ILE A 81 -10.25 28.19 5.69
CA ILE A 81 -9.31 27.69 4.69
C ILE A 81 -8.05 27.14 5.38
N LYS A 82 -7.52 27.88 6.35
CA LYS A 82 -6.38 27.44 7.18
C LYS A 82 -6.70 26.18 7.99
N GLN A 83 -7.94 26.03 8.47
CA GLN A 83 -8.37 24.83 9.18
C GLN A 83 -8.27 23.59 8.28
N TRP A 84 -8.77 23.69 7.04
CA TRP A 84 -8.69 22.61 6.05
C TRP A 84 -7.24 22.26 5.70
N GLU A 85 -6.40 23.26 5.45
CA GLU A 85 -4.97 23.07 5.20
C GLU A 85 -4.29 22.28 6.33
N ASN A 86 -4.56 22.68 7.58
CA ASN A 86 -4.01 22.03 8.76
C ASN A 86 -4.53 20.60 8.92
N CYS A 87 -5.82 20.34 8.60
CA CYS A 87 -6.37 18.99 8.59
C CYS A 87 -5.58 18.08 7.64
N TRP A 88 -5.34 18.49 6.40
CA TRP A 88 -4.60 17.67 5.43
C TRP A 88 -3.14 17.47 5.81
N LYS A 89 -2.45 18.53 6.25
CA LYS A 89 -1.06 18.43 6.71
C LYS A 89 -0.91 17.49 7.92
N SER A 90 -1.97 17.32 8.71
CA SER A 90 -1.97 16.44 9.87
C SER A 90 -2.20 14.97 9.56
N VAL A 91 -2.56 14.61 8.32
CA VAL A 91 -2.81 13.22 7.94
C VAL A 91 -1.49 12.46 7.89
N ASN A 92 -1.35 11.47 8.75
CA ASN A 92 -0.25 10.53 8.69
C ASN A 92 -0.61 9.38 7.72
N ILE A 93 -0.01 9.41 6.52
CA ILE A 93 -0.21 8.40 5.47
C ILE A 93 0.25 6.99 5.87
N ASN A 94 1.14 6.92 6.86
CA ASN A 94 1.77 5.69 7.35
C ASN A 94 1.16 5.20 8.67
N GLU A 95 -0.03 5.68 9.03
CA GLU A 95 -0.78 5.09 10.13
C GLU A 95 -1.04 3.60 9.89
N VAL A 96 -1.06 2.84 10.99
CA VAL A 96 -1.30 1.40 10.97
C VAL A 96 -2.51 1.04 11.82
N ASN A 97 -3.27 0.06 11.35
CA ASN A 97 -4.34 -0.57 12.12
C ASN A 97 -3.79 -1.59 13.15
N LYS A 98 -4.66 -2.31 13.86
CA LYS A 98 -4.24 -3.35 14.84
C LYS A 98 -3.32 -4.43 14.24
N ASN A 99 -3.45 -4.73 12.96
CA ASN A 99 -2.66 -5.74 12.24
C ASN A 99 -1.34 -5.18 11.68
N GLY A 100 -1.02 -3.91 11.95
CA GLY A 100 0.16 -3.26 11.37
C GLY A 100 -0.02 -2.90 9.88
N GLU A 101 -1.26 -2.88 9.38
CA GLU A 101 -1.53 -2.60 7.97
C GLU A 101 -1.68 -1.10 7.73
N THR A 102 -0.91 -0.56 6.79
CA THR A 102 -1.05 0.80 6.27
C THR A 102 -2.12 0.86 5.18
N ALA A 103 -2.52 2.08 4.80
CA ALA A 103 -3.37 2.29 3.64
C ALA A 103 -2.78 1.68 2.35
N LEU A 104 -1.45 1.78 2.17
CA LEU A 104 -0.74 1.19 1.02
C LEU A 104 -0.87 -0.34 1.01
N ILE A 105 -0.69 -0.99 2.17
CA ILE A 105 -0.82 -2.45 2.30
C ILE A 105 -2.24 -2.89 1.93
N LEU A 106 -3.27 -2.23 2.48
CA LEU A 106 -4.67 -2.60 2.20
C LEU A 106 -5.07 -2.34 0.75
N ALA A 107 -4.64 -1.24 0.15
CA ALA A 107 -4.85 -0.96 -1.27
C ALA A 107 -4.18 -2.04 -2.15
N THR A 108 -3.00 -2.51 -1.75
CA THR A 108 -2.27 -3.57 -2.45
C THR A 108 -2.97 -4.93 -2.30
N LYS A 109 -3.50 -5.27 -1.11
CA LYS A 109 -4.33 -6.47 -0.88
C LYS A 109 -5.58 -6.46 -1.77
N GLY A 110 -6.25 -5.31 -1.88
CA GLY A 110 -7.40 -5.09 -2.77
C GLY A 110 -7.06 -4.95 -4.25
N GLN A 111 -5.77 -4.95 -4.62
CA GLN A 111 -5.28 -4.74 -5.98
C GLN A 111 -5.70 -3.41 -6.62
N PHE A 112 -5.99 -2.37 -5.81
CA PHE A 112 -6.40 -1.04 -6.26
C PHE A 112 -5.20 -0.25 -6.79
N CYS A 113 -4.79 -0.57 -8.01
CA CYS A 113 -3.61 -0.04 -8.71
C CYS A 113 -3.47 1.49 -8.66
N GLU A 114 -4.56 2.23 -8.92
CA GLU A 114 -4.52 3.68 -8.92
C GLU A 114 -4.38 4.25 -7.50
N ILE A 115 -4.97 3.61 -6.49
CA ILE A 115 -4.79 3.99 -5.08
C ILE A 115 -3.34 3.76 -4.65
N VAL A 116 -2.76 2.61 -5.02
CA VAL A 116 -1.35 2.29 -4.72
C VAL A 116 -0.43 3.38 -5.30
N LYS A 117 -0.61 3.76 -6.56
CA LYS A 117 0.18 4.85 -7.17
C LYS A 117 0.02 6.17 -6.42
N VAL A 118 -1.22 6.54 -6.11
CA VAL A 118 -1.55 7.78 -5.41
C VAL A 118 -0.88 7.83 -4.04
N LEU A 119 -0.92 6.72 -3.27
CA LEU A 119 -0.30 6.64 -1.95
C LEU A 119 1.23 6.70 -2.03
N ILE A 120 1.84 5.97 -2.97
CA ILE A 120 3.30 6.02 -3.19
C ILE A 120 3.75 7.44 -3.55
N ASN A 121 3.06 8.10 -4.47
CA ASN A 121 3.38 9.48 -4.88
C ASN A 121 3.19 10.48 -3.74
N ALA A 122 2.30 10.20 -2.78
CA ALA A 122 2.09 11.00 -1.58
C ALA A 122 3.08 10.68 -0.43
N GLY A 123 4.07 9.81 -0.66
CA GLY A 123 5.12 9.51 0.31
C GLY A 123 4.78 8.39 1.30
N ALA A 124 3.86 7.48 0.93
CA ALA A 124 3.66 6.27 1.72
C ALA A 124 4.95 5.44 1.82
N ASP A 125 5.22 4.90 3.01
CA ASP A 125 6.34 4.00 3.24
C ASP A 125 6.09 2.67 2.52
N VAL A 126 6.82 2.47 1.43
CA VAL A 126 6.74 1.27 0.58
C VAL A 126 7.26 0.01 1.28
N ASN A 127 8.07 0.17 2.33
CA ASN A 127 8.73 -0.92 3.05
C ASN A 127 8.07 -1.26 4.38
N ALA A 128 6.93 -0.65 4.70
CA ALA A 128 6.12 -1.05 5.84
C ALA A 128 5.72 -2.53 5.74
N VAL A 129 5.71 -3.22 6.88
CA VAL A 129 5.35 -4.64 6.97
C VAL A 129 4.26 -4.86 8.01
N THR A 130 3.36 -5.80 7.74
CA THR A 130 2.30 -6.15 8.69
C THR A 130 2.85 -6.79 9.96
N ASN A 131 2.14 -6.60 11.07
CA ASN A 131 2.44 -7.30 12.32
C ASN A 131 2.24 -8.81 12.17
N TYR A 132 2.81 -9.55 13.11
CA TYR A 132 2.51 -10.96 13.28
C TYR A 132 1.13 -11.12 13.90
N THR A 133 0.21 -11.75 13.18
CA THR A 133 -1.10 -12.16 13.69
C THR A 133 -1.13 -13.67 13.82
N TYR A 134 -1.51 -14.14 15.01
CA TYR A 134 -1.73 -15.56 15.28
C TYR A 134 -3.18 -15.90 14.96
N HIS A 135 -3.41 -16.66 13.90
CA HIS A 135 -4.68 -17.33 13.66
C HIS A 135 -4.58 -18.79 14.09
N VAL A 136 -5.71 -19.39 14.49
CA VAL A 136 -5.78 -20.78 14.99
C VAL A 136 -5.12 -21.82 14.07
N ASN A 137 -5.00 -21.52 12.76
CA ASN A 137 -4.51 -22.47 11.74
C ASN A 137 -3.32 -21.95 10.91
N TYR A 138 -2.91 -20.70 11.05
CA TYR A 138 -1.76 -20.14 10.32
C TYR A 138 -1.26 -18.86 10.97
N THR A 139 0.00 -18.51 10.70
CA THR A 139 0.54 -17.20 11.05
C THR A 139 0.58 -16.36 9.79
N GLU A 140 0.03 -15.16 9.85
CA GLU A 140 0.18 -14.16 8.81
C GLU A 140 0.98 -12.99 9.39
N GLY A 141 1.92 -12.43 8.65
CA GLY A 141 2.75 -11.34 9.16
C GLY A 141 4.01 -11.13 8.37
N GLY A 142 4.66 -9.98 8.60
CA GLY A 142 5.87 -9.61 7.88
C GLY A 142 5.64 -9.34 6.39
N ASN A 143 4.39 -9.17 5.95
CA ASN A 143 4.10 -8.93 4.54
C ASN A 143 4.30 -7.45 4.23
N SER A 144 5.22 -7.12 3.32
CA SER A 144 5.28 -5.82 2.68
C SER A 144 4.28 -5.71 1.52
N ALA A 145 4.07 -4.51 0.99
CA ALA A 145 3.29 -4.32 -0.23
C ALA A 145 3.87 -5.15 -1.40
N LEU A 146 5.20 -5.24 -1.53
CA LEU A 146 5.83 -6.06 -2.59
C LEU A 146 5.54 -7.55 -2.42
N ILE A 147 5.64 -8.08 -1.20
CA ILE A 147 5.28 -9.49 -0.92
C ILE A 147 3.84 -9.77 -1.33
N ILE A 148 2.90 -8.87 -0.99
CA ILE A 148 1.47 -9.02 -1.31
C ILE A 148 1.25 -8.99 -2.83
N ALA A 149 1.85 -8.02 -3.54
CA ALA A 149 1.73 -7.93 -4.99
C ALA A 149 2.26 -9.19 -5.70
N VAL A 150 3.36 -9.76 -5.19
CA VAL A 150 3.98 -10.98 -5.72
C VAL A 150 3.15 -12.23 -5.39
N LYS A 151 2.61 -12.36 -4.18
CA LYS A 151 1.67 -13.44 -3.81
C LYS A 151 0.42 -13.43 -4.71
N ASN A 152 -0.04 -12.24 -5.11
CA ASN A 152 -1.16 -12.07 -6.05
C ASN A 152 -0.78 -12.27 -7.53
N GLY A 153 0.50 -12.46 -7.86
CA GLY A 153 0.95 -12.57 -9.26
C GLY A 153 0.80 -11.30 -10.08
N ASN A 154 0.62 -10.14 -9.43
CA ASN A 154 0.37 -8.88 -10.11
C ASN A 154 1.70 -8.21 -10.52
N VAL A 155 2.06 -8.38 -11.79
CA VAL A 155 3.30 -7.88 -12.37
C VAL A 155 3.40 -6.36 -12.33
N ASN A 156 2.30 -5.65 -12.60
CA ASN A 156 2.29 -4.20 -12.68
C ASN A 156 2.48 -3.58 -11.30
N LEU A 157 1.75 -4.07 -10.30
CA LEU A 157 1.95 -3.65 -8.90
C LEU A 157 3.37 -3.98 -8.43
N SER A 158 3.87 -5.17 -8.72
CA SER A 158 5.24 -5.55 -8.35
C SER A 158 6.26 -4.60 -8.98
N ARG A 159 6.09 -4.25 -10.27
CA ARG A 159 6.96 -3.31 -10.98
C ARG A 159 6.94 -1.92 -10.35
N TRP A 160 5.76 -1.35 -10.12
CA TRP A 160 5.66 -0.01 -9.55
C TRP A 160 6.24 0.06 -8.13
N LEU A 161 6.02 -0.98 -7.31
CA LEU A 161 6.61 -1.04 -5.97
C LEU A 161 8.13 -1.10 -6.03
N ILE A 162 8.71 -1.89 -6.93
CA ILE A 162 10.16 -1.97 -7.16
C ILE A 162 10.71 -0.62 -7.65
N GLU A 163 10.04 0.02 -8.61
CA GLU A 163 10.40 1.35 -9.11
C GLU A 163 10.36 2.40 -7.98
N ALA A 164 9.41 2.26 -7.05
CA ALA A 164 9.28 3.04 -5.83
C ALA A 164 10.25 2.65 -4.70
N LYS A 165 11.27 1.84 -4.99
CA LYS A 165 12.32 1.42 -4.04
C LYS A 165 11.84 0.50 -2.91
N ALA A 166 10.84 -0.35 -3.19
CA ALA A 166 10.55 -1.49 -2.32
C ALA A 166 11.79 -2.39 -2.19
N ASP A 167 12.04 -2.87 -0.97
CA ASP A 167 13.09 -3.84 -0.69
C ASP A 167 12.76 -5.18 -1.38
N VAL A 168 13.54 -5.51 -2.41
CA VAL A 168 13.38 -6.73 -3.21
C VAL A 168 13.79 -8.01 -2.45
N ASN A 169 14.49 -7.86 -1.32
CA ASN A 169 14.98 -8.95 -0.47
C ASN A 169 14.23 -9.05 0.86
N VAL A 170 13.18 -8.24 1.05
CA VAL A 170 12.32 -8.30 2.24
C VAL A 170 11.84 -9.73 2.50
N MET A 171 11.78 -10.14 3.75
CA MET A 171 11.35 -11.50 4.12
C MET A 171 10.02 -11.47 4.84
N ASP A 172 9.11 -12.35 4.44
CA ASP A 172 7.88 -12.58 5.21
C ASP A 172 8.12 -13.40 6.48
N ASN A 173 7.06 -13.72 7.21
CA ASN A 173 7.15 -14.52 8.44
C ASN A 173 7.71 -15.93 8.26
N TYR A 174 7.72 -16.48 7.04
CA TYR A 174 8.34 -17.77 6.73
C TYR A 174 9.82 -17.62 6.29
N GLY A 175 10.31 -16.38 6.23
CA GLY A 175 11.61 -16.06 5.65
C GLY A 175 11.59 -16.09 4.11
N ASP A 176 10.42 -16.19 3.48
CA ASP A 176 10.38 -16.19 2.02
C ASP A 176 10.57 -14.77 1.50
N THR A 177 11.50 -14.61 0.56
CA THR A 177 11.69 -13.37 -0.19
C THR A 177 10.65 -13.27 -1.32
N PRO A 178 10.40 -12.07 -1.91
CA PRO A 178 9.59 -11.95 -3.12
C PRO A 178 10.04 -12.91 -4.21
N LEU A 179 11.36 -13.11 -4.36
CA LEU A 179 11.93 -13.98 -5.38
C LEU A 179 11.58 -15.45 -5.13
N ILE A 180 11.66 -15.93 -3.87
CA ILE A 180 11.23 -17.28 -3.49
C ILE A 180 9.72 -17.46 -3.72
N ILE A 181 8.90 -16.48 -3.34
CA ILE A 181 7.44 -16.54 -3.52
C ILE A 181 7.08 -16.63 -5.00
N ALA A 182 7.64 -15.74 -5.83
CA ALA A 182 7.39 -15.76 -7.28
C ALA A 182 7.76 -17.11 -7.91
N ALA A 183 8.83 -17.76 -7.41
CA ALA A 183 9.22 -19.09 -7.85
C ALA A 183 8.26 -20.21 -7.39
N LYS A 184 7.82 -20.18 -6.13
CA LYS A 184 6.81 -21.12 -5.60
C LYS A 184 5.54 -21.13 -6.45
N TYR A 185 5.08 -19.95 -6.86
CA TYR A 185 3.88 -19.78 -7.69
C TYR A 185 4.15 -19.80 -9.20
N ARG A 186 5.42 -19.96 -9.63
CA ARG A 186 5.85 -20.06 -11.04
C ARG A 186 5.59 -18.80 -11.88
N TYR A 187 5.60 -17.62 -11.27
CA TYR A 187 5.43 -16.34 -11.96
C TYR A 187 6.74 -15.88 -12.63
N LEU A 188 7.06 -16.46 -13.80
CA LEU A 188 8.31 -16.21 -14.54
C LEU A 188 8.58 -14.73 -14.83
N ASN A 189 7.54 -13.97 -15.15
CA ASN A 189 7.59 -12.53 -15.39
C ASN A 189 8.02 -11.75 -14.13
N ILE A 190 7.50 -12.12 -12.96
CA ILE A 190 7.88 -11.51 -11.68
C ILE A 190 9.27 -11.97 -11.25
N VAL A 191 9.63 -13.25 -11.45
CA VAL A 191 11.00 -13.74 -11.21
C VAL A 191 12.00 -12.93 -12.01
N LYS A 192 11.75 -12.74 -13.31
CA LYS A 192 12.62 -11.92 -14.16
C LYS A 192 12.71 -10.48 -13.64
N LEU A 193 11.57 -9.87 -13.33
CA LEU A 193 11.51 -8.50 -12.79
C LEU A 193 12.34 -8.33 -11.51
N LEU A 194 12.24 -9.27 -10.57
CA LEU A 194 12.96 -9.23 -9.31
C LEU A 194 14.47 -9.45 -9.49
N ILE A 195 14.87 -10.37 -10.37
CA ILE A 195 16.27 -10.59 -10.74
C ILE A 195 16.86 -9.32 -11.38
N ASP A 196 16.15 -8.73 -12.34
CA ASP A 196 16.57 -7.51 -13.02
C ASP A 196 16.67 -6.32 -12.02
N ALA A 197 15.94 -6.37 -10.90
CA ALA A 197 15.98 -5.40 -9.81
C ALA A 197 17.03 -5.71 -8.72
N GLY A 198 17.84 -6.76 -8.88
CA GLY A 198 18.93 -7.10 -7.97
C GLY A 198 18.55 -8.01 -6.80
N ALA A 199 17.45 -8.75 -6.89
CA ALA A 199 17.07 -9.71 -5.85
C ALA A 199 18.12 -10.82 -5.67
N GLU A 200 18.45 -11.13 -4.42
CA GLU A 200 19.49 -12.09 -4.06
C GLU A 200 18.98 -13.54 -4.16
N SER A 201 19.51 -14.30 -5.13
CA SER A 201 19.12 -15.70 -5.34
C SER A 201 19.70 -16.69 -4.31
N SER A 202 20.65 -16.25 -3.48
CA SER A 202 21.28 -17.06 -2.42
C SER A 202 20.54 -17.04 -1.09
N LEU A 203 19.58 -16.13 -0.91
CA LEU A 203 18.81 -16.03 0.34
C LEU A 203 18.01 -17.31 0.57
N MET A 204 17.95 -17.72 1.84
CA MET A 204 17.24 -18.90 2.30
C MET A 204 16.08 -18.50 3.20
N ASN A 205 14.95 -19.16 3.03
CA ASN A 205 13.86 -19.06 3.99
C ASN A 205 14.17 -19.83 5.29
N ARG A 206 13.25 -19.77 6.27
CA ARG A 206 13.44 -20.42 7.58
C ARG A 206 13.50 -21.95 7.52
N TYR A 207 13.19 -22.55 6.38
CA TYR A 207 13.32 -23.99 6.12
C TYR A 207 14.61 -24.35 5.38
N GLY A 208 15.55 -23.40 5.22
CA GLY A 208 16.81 -23.60 4.49
C GLY A 208 16.63 -23.72 2.98
N GLN A 209 15.52 -23.21 2.44
CA GLN A 209 15.20 -23.33 1.01
C GLN A 209 15.55 -22.04 0.27
N THR A 210 16.34 -22.16 -0.80
CA THR A 210 16.63 -21.10 -1.77
C THR A 210 15.66 -21.15 -2.95
N ILE A 211 15.67 -20.14 -3.82
CA ILE A 211 14.95 -20.19 -5.10
C ILE A 211 15.36 -21.41 -5.95
N TRP A 212 16.64 -21.79 -5.94
CA TRP A 212 17.16 -22.96 -6.65
C TRP A 212 16.47 -24.25 -6.19
N SER A 213 16.35 -24.44 -4.88
CA SER A 213 15.67 -25.61 -4.32
C SER A 213 14.21 -25.74 -4.76
N PHE A 214 13.51 -24.62 -5.00
CA PHE A 214 12.15 -24.62 -5.52
C PHE A 214 12.10 -24.85 -7.03
N ALA A 215 13.02 -24.24 -7.78
CA ALA A 215 13.12 -24.40 -9.22
C ALA A 215 13.43 -25.85 -9.62
N GLU A 216 14.35 -26.52 -8.91
CA GLU A 216 14.73 -27.91 -9.12
C GLU A 216 13.62 -28.89 -8.74
N LYS A 217 13.04 -28.76 -7.53
CA LYS A 217 11.97 -29.66 -7.06
C LYS A 217 10.72 -29.67 -7.95
N LYS A 218 10.50 -28.58 -8.70
CA LYS A 218 9.33 -28.40 -9.57
C LYS A 218 9.63 -28.57 -11.05
N ASP A 219 10.85 -29.01 -11.42
CA ASP A 219 11.36 -29.09 -12.81
C ASP A 219 11.07 -27.81 -13.62
N ASN A 220 11.25 -26.64 -13.00
CA ASN A 220 10.94 -25.37 -13.62
C ASN A 220 12.13 -24.84 -14.42
N LYS A 221 12.34 -25.43 -15.60
CA LYS A 221 13.41 -25.07 -16.55
C LYS A 221 13.45 -23.57 -16.87
N GLY A 222 12.30 -22.90 -16.89
CA GLY A 222 12.22 -21.45 -17.11
C GLY A 222 12.91 -20.65 -16.01
N ILE A 223 12.64 -20.95 -14.73
CA ILE A 223 13.28 -20.28 -13.59
C ILE A 223 14.77 -20.61 -13.55
N LEU A 224 15.15 -21.88 -13.72
CA LEU A 224 16.55 -22.30 -13.75
C LEU A 224 17.34 -21.51 -14.81
N SER A 225 16.78 -21.39 -16.02
CA SER A 225 17.42 -20.62 -17.10
C SER A 225 17.59 -19.14 -16.77
N LEU A 226 16.66 -18.52 -16.02
CA LEU A 226 16.77 -17.13 -15.60
C LEU A 226 17.85 -16.96 -14.54
N LEU A 227 17.94 -17.89 -13.58
CA LEU A 227 18.94 -17.88 -12.52
C LEU A 227 20.36 -18.09 -13.04
N GLU A 228 20.54 -19.04 -13.97
CA GLU A 228 21.82 -19.29 -14.63
C GLU A 228 22.32 -18.04 -15.37
N ARG A 229 21.44 -17.42 -16.16
CA ARG A 229 21.77 -16.16 -16.87
C ARG A 229 22.11 -15.03 -15.91
N ALA A 230 21.43 -14.93 -14.78
CA ALA A 230 21.72 -13.90 -13.77
C ALA A 230 23.09 -14.11 -13.12
N ARG A 231 23.47 -15.37 -12.84
CA ARG A 231 24.78 -15.73 -12.29
C ARG A 231 25.92 -15.36 -13.23
N ASP A 232 25.74 -15.57 -14.53
CA ASP A 232 26.78 -15.30 -15.53
C ASP A 232 26.98 -13.79 -15.78
N LYS A 233 25.97 -12.95 -15.51
CA LYS A 233 26.10 -11.48 -15.58
C LYS A 233 26.91 -10.86 -14.43
N ASN A 234 27.05 -11.57 -13.30
CA ASN A 234 27.71 -11.08 -12.08
C ASN A 234 29.15 -11.62 -11.90
N LYS A 235 29.71 -12.27 -12.92
CA LYS A 235 31.11 -12.72 -12.99
C LYS A 235 31.92 -11.76 -13.86
#